data_AF-A0A7X9JM42-F1
#
_entry.id   AF-A0A7X9JM42-F1
#
_cell.length_a   1.000
_cell.length_b   1.000
_cell.length_c   1.000
_cell.angle_alpha   90.00
_cell.angle_beta   90.00
_cell.angle_gamma   90.00
#
_symmetry.space_group_name_H-M   'P 1'
#
loop_
_entity.id
_entity.type
_entity.pdbx_description
1 polymer ?
#
loop_
_entity_poly.entity_id
_entity_poly.type
_entity_poly.pdbx_seq_one_letter_code
_entity_poly.pdbx_strand_id
1 'polypeptide(L)'
;FERKDELEIGPLYKGQSREAKRSYIQGLSDVLNNAKKYLVDDYDIFLVANDKYNMYPTIAENAGMQIVNQYKRPVLNRTEKDKGAYAEIIFHLKSKK
;
A
#
# COMPACT_ATOMS: atom_id res chain seq x y z
N PHE A 1 -13.41 -23.58 -8.45
CA PHE A 1 -12.78 -23.31 -7.13
C PHE A 1 -13.55 -22.20 -6.44
N GLU A 2 -13.67 -22.27 -5.12
CA GLU A 2 -14.31 -21.24 -4.30
C GLU A 2 -13.39 -20.02 -4.14
N ARG A 3 -13.95 -18.82 -4.26
CA ARG A 3 -13.21 -17.57 -4.04
C ARG A 3 -13.05 -17.30 -2.55
N LYS A 4 -11.89 -16.77 -2.14
CA LYS A 4 -11.57 -16.47 -0.73
C LYS A 4 -11.51 -14.97 -0.45
N ASP A 5 -12.51 -14.23 -0.95
CA ASP A 5 -12.52 -12.76 -0.91
C ASP A 5 -12.47 -12.20 0.52
N GLU A 6 -12.96 -12.95 1.51
CA GLU A 6 -12.89 -12.58 2.93
C GLU A 6 -11.46 -12.53 3.50
N LEU A 7 -10.50 -13.19 2.84
CA LEU A 7 -9.09 -13.17 3.23
C LEU A 7 -8.29 -12.08 2.49
N GLU A 8 -8.92 -11.38 1.54
CA GLU A 8 -8.26 -10.29 0.81
C GLU A 8 -8.17 -9.01 1.65
N ILE A 9 -7.11 -8.24 1.41
CA ILE A 9 -6.98 -6.90 1.98
C ILE A 9 -7.69 -5.92 1.05
N GLY A 10 -8.75 -5.29 1.55
CA GLY A 10 -9.55 -4.34 0.78
C GLY A 10 -10.30 -4.97 -0.40
N PRO A 11 -11.11 -6.01 -0.19
CA PRO A 11 -11.87 -6.63 -1.27
C PRO A 11 -12.84 -5.63 -1.89
N LEU A 12 -13.04 -5.73 -3.21
CA LEU A 12 -13.81 -4.78 -4.01
C LEU A 12 -15.23 -4.54 -3.47
N TYR A 13 -15.90 -5.58 -2.97
CA TYR A 13 -17.28 -5.50 -2.48
C TYR A 13 -17.43 -4.65 -1.20
N LYS A 14 -16.36 -4.43 -0.42
CA LYS A 14 -16.37 -3.52 0.75
C LYS A 14 -16.33 -2.05 0.33
N GLY A 15 -16.08 -1.76 -0.95
CA GLY A 15 -16.09 -0.42 -1.51
C GLY A 15 -14.99 0.47 -0.92
N GLN A 16 -15.26 1.77 -0.83
CA GLN A 16 -14.28 2.81 -0.45
C GLN A 16 -14.78 3.67 0.73
N SER A 17 -15.63 3.12 1.60
CA SER A 17 -16.09 3.81 2.80
C SER A 17 -14.92 4.11 3.76
N ARG A 18 -15.17 4.93 4.79
CA ARG A 18 -14.16 5.24 5.80
C ARG A 18 -13.71 3.96 6.53
N GLU A 19 -14.66 3.08 6.83
CA GLU A 19 -14.43 1.77 7.44
C GLU A 19 -13.61 0.88 6.53
N ALA A 20 -13.92 0.83 5.23
CA ALA A 20 -13.16 0.05 4.25
C ALA A 20 -11.71 0.54 4.15
N LYS A 21 -11.47 1.85 4.13
CA LYS A 21 -10.13 2.43 4.15
C LYS A 21 -9.37 2.10 5.43
N ARG A 22 -10.02 2.19 6.60
CA ARG A 22 -9.42 1.79 7.88
C ARG A 22 -9.04 0.32 7.90
N SER A 23 -9.91 -0.54 7.39
CA SER A 23 -9.65 -1.98 7.27
C SER A 23 -8.48 -2.27 6.31
N TYR A 24 -8.40 -1.55 5.20
CA TYR A 24 -7.27 -1.65 4.25
C TYR A 24 -5.95 -1.24 4.91
N ILE A 25 -5.92 -0.09 5.58
CA ILE A 25 -4.75 0.41 6.31
C ILE A 25 -4.30 -0.63 7.34
N GLN A 26 -5.22 -1.13 8.16
CA GLN A 26 -4.91 -2.13 9.18
C GLN A 26 -4.35 -3.41 8.56
N GLY A 27 -5.02 -3.97 7.55
CA GLY A 27 -4.59 -5.21 6.91
C GLY A 27 -3.20 -5.09 6.27
N LEU A 28 -2.90 -3.97 5.61
CA LEU A 28 -1.59 -3.77 5.01
C LEU A 28 -0.50 -3.56 6.08
N SER A 29 -0.81 -2.83 7.16
CA SER A 29 0.11 -2.70 8.30
C SER A 29 0.41 -4.04 8.97
N ASP A 30 -0.58 -4.92 9.11
CA ASP A 30 -0.42 -6.25 9.69
C ASP A 30 0.48 -7.14 8.81
N VAL A 31 0.33 -7.07 7.48
CA VAL A 31 1.22 -7.75 6.54
C VAL A 31 2.66 -7.26 6.67
N LEU A 32 2.87 -5.94 6.72
CA LEU A 32 4.21 -5.38 6.88
C LEU A 32 4.84 -5.76 8.22
N ASN A 33 4.08 -5.73 9.31
CA ASN A 33 4.52 -6.16 10.64
C ASN A 33 4.86 -7.66 10.67
N ASN A 34 4.12 -8.48 9.93
CA ASN A 34 4.42 -9.91 9.81
C ASN A 34 5.69 -10.15 8.97
N ALA A 35 5.84 -9.43 7.85
CA ALA A 35 7.00 -9.53 6.96
C ALA A 35 8.29 -9.04 7.64
N LYS A 36 8.21 -7.94 8.40
CA LYS A 36 9.34 -7.28 9.07
C LYS A 36 10.21 -8.23 9.91
N LYS A 37 9.61 -9.26 10.51
CA LYS A 37 10.29 -10.25 11.36
C LYS A 37 11.32 -11.10 10.62
N TYR A 38 11.22 -11.16 9.29
CA TYR A 38 12.07 -11.96 8.42
C TYR A 38 13.05 -11.13 7.60
N LEU A 39 13.04 -9.80 7.79
CA LEU A 39 13.95 -8.89 7.11
C LEU A 39 15.22 -8.69 7.94
N VAL A 40 16.35 -8.52 7.26
CA VAL A 40 17.60 -8.10 7.90
C VAL A 40 17.46 -6.68 8.45
N ASP A 41 18.29 -6.35 9.45
CA ASP A 41 18.38 -4.98 9.92
C ASP A 41 18.75 -4.02 8.78
N ASP A 42 18.24 -2.78 8.86
CA ASP A 42 18.40 -1.73 7.84
C ASP A 42 17.85 -2.08 6.44
N TYR A 43 16.83 -2.95 6.37
CA TYR A 43 16.13 -3.30 5.13
C TYR A 43 15.61 -2.07 4.34
N ASP A 44 15.42 -2.30 3.04
CA ASP A 44 14.73 -1.40 2.12
C ASP A 44 13.48 -2.10 1.58
N ILE A 45 12.31 -1.49 1.79
CA ILE A 45 11.04 -1.94 1.20
C ILE A 45 10.59 -0.92 0.15
N PHE A 46 10.30 -1.39 -1.05
CA PHE A 46 9.71 -0.57 -2.11
C PHE A 46 8.25 -0.99 -2.33
N LEU A 47 7.31 -0.11 -1.98
CA LEU A 47 5.88 -0.30 -2.29
C LEU A 47 5.49 0.59 -3.46
N VAL A 48 4.85 0.01 -4.47
CA VAL A 48 4.33 0.75 -5.63
C VAL A 48 2.82 0.79 -5.53
N ALA A 49 2.25 1.99 -5.43
CA ALA A 49 0.81 2.14 -5.32
C ALA A 49 0.30 3.48 -5.83
N ASN A 50 -0.95 3.51 -6.27
CA ASN A 50 -1.69 4.75 -6.44
C ASN A 50 -2.34 5.15 -5.11
N ASP A 51 -1.71 6.08 -4.40
CA ASP A 51 -2.22 6.53 -3.10
C ASP A 51 -3.18 7.73 -3.22
N LYS A 52 -4.40 7.46 -3.70
CA LYS A 52 -5.44 8.48 -3.87
C LYS A 52 -5.85 9.17 -2.56
N TYR A 53 -5.69 8.51 -1.42
CA TYR A 53 -6.22 8.97 -0.12
C TYR A 53 -5.13 9.26 0.92
N ASN A 54 -3.85 9.30 0.51
CA ASN A 54 -2.70 9.52 1.39
C ASN A 54 -2.66 8.53 2.59
N MET A 55 -2.92 7.25 2.33
CA MET A 55 -3.00 6.18 3.33
C MET A 55 -1.63 5.60 3.70
N TYR A 56 -0.66 5.65 2.78
CA TYR A 56 0.64 4.99 2.97
C TYR A 56 1.49 5.58 4.10
N PRO A 57 1.46 6.90 4.38
CA PRO A 57 2.10 7.44 5.58
C PRO A 57 1.58 6.81 6.88
N THR A 58 0.27 6.61 7.00
CA THR A 58 -0.33 5.96 8.19
C THR A 58 0.04 4.48 8.26
N ILE A 59 0.06 3.79 7.11
CA ILE A 59 0.47 2.37 7.05
C ILE A 59 1.92 2.20 7.51
N ALA A 60 2.82 3.08 7.05
CA ALA A 60 4.23 3.08 7.44
C ALA A 60 4.40 3.29 8.95
N GLU A 61 3.71 4.30 9.49
CA GLU A 61 3.74 4.60 10.92
C GLU A 61 3.28 3.42 11.77
N ASN A 62 2.14 2.81 11.42
CA ASN A 62 1.58 1.65 12.10
C ASN A 62 2.51 0.41 12.04
N ALA A 63 3.36 0.32 11.02
CA ALA A 63 4.34 -0.76 10.87
C ALA A 63 5.69 -0.48 11.56
N GLY A 64 5.81 0.66 12.28
CA GLY A 64 7.08 1.11 12.85
C GLY A 64 8.15 1.32 11.77
N MET A 65 7.72 1.86 10.63
CA MET A 65 8.54 2.18 9.47
C MET A 65 8.41 3.68 9.15
N GLN A 66 9.26 4.16 8.26
CA GLN A 66 9.21 5.54 7.76
C GLN A 66 9.44 5.55 6.25
N ILE A 67 8.73 6.44 5.55
CA ILE A 67 8.95 6.69 4.12
C ILE A 67 10.11 7.66 3.99
N VAL A 68 11.27 7.19 3.52
CA VAL A 68 12.47 8.02 3.37
C VAL A 68 12.56 8.66 1.99
N ASN A 69 11.98 8.05 0.95
CA ASN A 69 11.87 8.64 -0.39
C ASN A 69 10.50 8.32 -1.02
N GLN A 70 10.03 9.20 -1.91
CA GLN A 70 8.85 8.98 -2.75
C GLN A 70 9.17 9.36 -4.19
N TYR A 71 8.85 8.46 -5.12
CA TYR A 71 9.05 8.70 -6.55
C TYR A 71 7.71 8.62 -7.27
N LYS A 72 7.34 9.67 -8.02
CA LYS A 72 6.13 9.66 -8.84
C LYS A 72 6.46 9.13 -10.23
N ARG A 73 5.77 8.09 -10.64
CA ARG A 73 5.90 7.48 -11.97
C ARG A 73 4.61 7.70 -12.77
N PRO A 74 4.65 8.40 -13.91
CA PRO A 74 3.51 8.45 -14.82
C PRO A 74 3.31 7.07 -15.49
N VAL A 75 2.05 6.64 -15.60
CA VAL A 75 1.68 5.40 -16.30
C VAL A 75 1.00 5.80 -17.61
N LEU A 76 1.73 5.64 -18.71
CA LEU A 76 1.30 6.09 -20.05
C LEU A 76 0.49 5.04 -20.81
N ASN A 77 0.74 3.75 -20.56
CA ASN A 77 0.10 2.64 -21.28
C ASN A 77 -0.89 1.92 -20.35
N ARG A 78 -2.18 2.29 -20.44
CA ARG A 78 -3.28 1.62 -19.73
C ARG A 78 -4.26 1.02 -20.73
N THR A 79 -4.75 -0.19 -20.41
CA THR A 79 -5.79 -0.88 -21.21
C THR A 79 -7.18 -0.24 -21.02
N GLU A 80 -7.38 0.53 -19.95
CA GLU A 80 -8.64 1.22 -19.67
C GLU A 80 -8.84 2.41 -20.63
N LYS A 81 -10.09 2.61 -21.09
CA LYS A 81 -10.47 3.66 -22.06
C LYS A 81 -10.22 5.09 -21.58
N ASP A 82 -9.98 5.28 -20.28
CA ASP A 82 -9.82 6.60 -19.68
C ASP A 82 -8.39 7.13 -19.86
N LYS A 83 -8.26 8.25 -20.57
CA LYS A 83 -6.98 8.90 -20.92
C LYS A 83 -6.48 9.88 -19.84
N GLY A 84 -7.14 9.93 -18.68
CA GLY A 84 -6.71 10.76 -17.56
C GLY A 84 -5.28 10.42 -17.10
N ALA A 85 -4.54 11.44 -16.67
CA ALA A 85 -3.20 11.26 -16.12
C ALA A 85 -3.25 10.34 -14.89
N TYR A 86 -2.66 9.16 -15.00
CA TYR A 86 -2.50 8.21 -13.90
C TYR A 86 -1.04 8.16 -13.49
N ALA A 87 -0.79 8.29 -12.20
CA ALA A 87 0.54 8.17 -11.65
C ALA A 87 0.52 7.23 -10.45
N GLU A 88 1.56 6.42 -10.34
CA GLU A 88 1.85 5.62 -9.15
C GLU A 88 2.95 6.30 -8.36
N ILE A 89 2.99 6.02 -7.06
CA ILE A 89 4.05 6.44 -6.17
C ILE A 89 4.83 5.20 -5.76
N ILE A 90 6.15 5.26 -5.91
CA ILE A 90 7.09 4.29 -5.36
C ILE A 90 7.50 4.84 -3.99
N PHE A 91 7.05 4.19 -2.93
CA PHE A 91 7.41 4.49 -1.55
C PHE A 91 8.63 3.67 -1.15
N HIS A 92 9.70 4.34 -0.76
CA HIS A 92 10.86 3.71 -0.15
C HIS A 92 10.73 3.77 1.36
N LEU A 93 10.53 2.61 1.98
CA LEU A 93 10.32 2.44 3.41
C LEU A 93 11.56 1.84 4.06
N LYS A 94 11.98 2.42 5.19
CA LYS A 94 12.99 1.86 6.09
C LYS A 94 12.43 1.74 7.50
N SER A 95 13.12 1.00 8.36
CA SER A 95 12.76 0.96 9.78
C SER A 95 12.77 2.37 10.38
N LYS A 96 11.79 2.65 11.25
CA LYS A 96 11.79 3.87 12.05
C LYS A 96 12.90 3.75 13.10
N LYS A 97 13.79 4.74 13.15
CA LYS A 97 14.85 4.84 14.16
C LYS A 97 14.30 5.53 15.40
#